data_AF-A0A371CDN4-F1
#
_entry.id   AF-A0A371CDN4-F1
#
_cell.length_a   1.000
_cell.length_b   1.000
_cell.length_c   1.000
_cell.angle_alpha   90.00
_cell.angle_beta   90.00
_cell.angle_gamma   90.00
#
_symmetry.space_group_name_H-M   'P 1'
#
loop_
_entity.id
_entity.type
_entity.pdbx_description
1 polymer ?
#
loop_
_entity_poly.entity_id
_entity_poly.type
_entity_poly.pdbx_seq_one_letter_code
_entity_poly.pdbx_strand_id
1 'polypeptide(L)'
;MTILPANRMPRIFDSALGRSFSSTTCPQFFDQMLTNKTFTECFPMSFYLQSSSSYVATIRSATNNTKPLEDILDTSCNGISSFSDCTAIMNDLAQRMMQNATCGLDHQRNNSNVVQAYSNLVAYPVVYQTTCLKTDVSNSPAGVPTSPQNNGTEYCYINALYNEELASESFLYLLALGTSFPTGPGYGSPSCSDCTRQVMQIYHTFTGDSKQPIRQTYEGAARVIDQNCSAGFAPPDLLETEEKNNSKANAGVRTAHPTSIVNMLILSLFLSAVFTIL
;
A
#
# COMPACT_ATOMS: atom_id res chain seq x y z
N MET A 1 -8.98 -10.43 -20.87
CA MET A 1 -8.49 -10.94 -19.59
C MET A 1 -7.74 -12.24 -19.81
N THR A 2 -6.45 -12.26 -19.52
CA THR A 2 -5.58 -13.44 -19.69
C THR A 2 -4.91 -13.77 -18.37
N ILE A 3 -5.12 -15.01 -17.88
CA ILE A 3 -4.41 -15.54 -16.71
C ILE A 3 -3.17 -16.29 -17.21
N LEU A 4 -2.00 -15.85 -16.78
CA LEU A 4 -0.72 -16.47 -17.13
C LEU A 4 -0.45 -17.69 -16.22
N PRO A 5 0.17 -18.75 -16.75
CA PRO A 5 0.70 -19.81 -15.90
C PRO A 5 1.87 -19.30 -15.06
N ALA A 6 2.10 -19.91 -13.89
CA ALA A 6 3.11 -19.45 -12.94
C ALA A 6 4.54 -19.34 -13.53
N ASN A 7 4.92 -20.19 -14.50
CA ASN A 7 6.23 -20.12 -15.16
C ASN A 7 6.40 -18.92 -16.11
N ARG A 8 5.31 -18.21 -16.42
CA ARG A 8 5.27 -16.98 -17.22
C ARG A 8 5.12 -15.73 -16.36
N MET A 9 4.90 -15.89 -15.05
CA MET A 9 4.85 -14.79 -14.10
C MET A 9 6.26 -14.38 -13.66
N PRO A 10 6.47 -13.10 -13.28
CA PRO A 10 7.73 -12.68 -12.72
C PRO A 10 8.07 -13.47 -11.46
N ARG A 11 9.36 -13.60 -11.20
CA ARG A 11 9.87 -14.34 -10.05
C ARG A 11 10.26 -13.38 -8.94
N ILE A 12 9.89 -13.74 -7.72
CA ILE A 12 10.21 -12.98 -6.50
C ILE A 12 11.67 -13.28 -6.12
N PHE A 13 12.46 -12.24 -5.82
CA PHE A 13 13.88 -12.35 -5.51
C PHE A 13 14.72 -13.13 -6.54
N ASP A 14 14.49 -12.86 -7.82
CA ASP A 14 15.21 -13.52 -8.93
C ASP A 14 16.52 -12.83 -9.31
N SER A 15 16.77 -11.62 -8.80
CA SER A 15 18.11 -11.10 -8.61
C SER A 15 18.69 -11.75 -7.36
N ALA A 16 19.89 -12.33 -7.46
CA ALA A 16 20.46 -13.18 -6.43
C ALA A 16 20.23 -12.63 -5.00
N LEU A 17 19.46 -13.37 -4.18
CA LEU A 17 19.30 -13.08 -2.75
C LEU A 17 20.69 -12.89 -2.14
N GLY A 18 20.97 -11.69 -1.65
CA GLY A 18 22.24 -11.38 -0.99
C GLY A 18 22.51 -12.41 0.11
N ARG A 19 23.64 -13.11 0.04
CA ARG A 19 23.95 -14.28 0.90
C ARG A 19 24.32 -13.93 2.35
N SER A 20 24.27 -12.66 2.74
CA SER A 20 24.72 -12.19 4.05
C SER A 20 23.59 -12.19 5.09
N PHE A 21 23.03 -13.36 5.37
CA PHE A 21 22.16 -13.56 6.54
C PHE A 21 23.02 -13.80 7.79
N SER A 22 22.63 -13.20 8.90
CA SER A 22 23.20 -13.36 10.24
C SER A 22 22.78 -14.67 10.91
N SER A 23 21.64 -15.22 10.53
CA SER A 23 21.12 -16.50 11.04
C SER A 23 21.06 -17.55 9.93
N THR A 24 21.13 -18.82 10.32
CA THR A 24 20.88 -19.96 9.41
C THR A 24 19.39 -20.25 9.22
N THR A 25 18.53 -19.77 10.13
CA THR A 25 17.07 -19.96 10.10
C THR A 25 16.38 -19.06 9.09
N CYS A 26 16.89 -17.84 8.85
CA CYS A 26 16.26 -16.91 7.93
C CYS A 26 16.31 -17.37 6.46
N PRO A 27 17.46 -17.85 5.92
CA PRO A 27 17.50 -18.45 4.59
C PRO A 27 16.48 -19.59 4.42
N GLN A 28 16.35 -20.47 5.43
CA GLN A 28 15.38 -21.57 5.40
C GLN A 28 13.93 -21.06 5.34
N PHE A 29 13.63 -19.99 6.08
CA PHE A 29 12.30 -19.36 6.03
C PHE A 29 12.02 -18.75 4.64
N PHE A 30 13.00 -18.11 4.01
CA PHE A 30 12.86 -17.63 2.63
C PHE A 30 12.59 -18.78 1.65
N ASP A 31 13.32 -19.89 1.76
CA ASP A 31 13.07 -21.07 0.91
C ASP A 31 11.66 -21.62 1.11
N GLN A 32 11.18 -21.71 2.35
CA GLN A 32 9.82 -22.16 2.68
C GLN A 32 8.76 -21.19 2.17
N MET A 33 8.97 -19.88 2.30
CA MET A 33 8.06 -18.85 1.83
C MET A 33 7.95 -18.88 0.30
N LEU A 34 9.09 -18.91 -0.39
CA LEU A 34 9.15 -18.88 -1.86
C LEU A 34 8.65 -20.18 -2.52
N THR A 35 8.56 -21.27 -1.76
CA THR A 35 7.96 -22.54 -2.22
C THR A 35 6.55 -22.78 -1.69
N ASN A 36 6.02 -21.87 -0.86
CA ASN A 36 4.67 -21.98 -0.32
C ASN A 36 3.62 -21.70 -1.41
N LYS A 37 2.87 -22.73 -1.79
CA LYS A 37 1.87 -22.63 -2.87
C LYS A 37 0.84 -21.53 -2.65
N THR A 38 0.28 -21.43 -1.44
CA THR A 38 -0.71 -20.40 -1.07
C THR A 38 -0.17 -18.99 -1.24
N PHE A 39 1.12 -18.77 -0.97
CA PHE A 39 1.79 -17.49 -1.22
C PHE A 39 2.06 -17.28 -2.72
N THR A 40 2.60 -18.27 -3.42
CA THR A 40 3.00 -18.12 -4.82
C THR A 40 1.82 -17.98 -5.79
N GLU A 41 0.64 -18.49 -5.44
CA GLU A 41 -0.59 -18.35 -6.23
C GLU A 41 -1.24 -16.96 -6.12
N CYS A 42 -0.72 -16.11 -5.23
CA CYS A 42 -1.17 -14.73 -5.08
C CYS A 42 -0.53 -13.74 -6.03
N PHE A 43 0.55 -14.12 -6.72
CA PHE A 43 1.29 -13.29 -7.67
C PHE A 43 1.47 -11.82 -7.21
N PRO A 44 2.09 -11.61 -6.03
CA PRO A 44 2.03 -10.33 -5.35
C PRO A 44 2.83 -9.22 -6.05
N MET A 45 2.11 -8.24 -6.61
CA MET A 45 2.73 -7.03 -7.19
C MET A 45 3.68 -6.33 -6.22
N SER A 46 3.40 -6.33 -4.91
CA SER A 46 4.30 -5.75 -3.89
C SER A 46 5.71 -6.33 -3.93
N PHE A 47 5.86 -7.62 -4.23
CA PHE A 47 7.18 -8.22 -4.42
C PHE A 47 7.74 -7.95 -5.82
N TYR A 48 6.92 -7.98 -6.86
CA TYR A 48 7.40 -7.74 -8.23
C TYR A 48 8.00 -6.34 -8.40
N LEU A 49 7.36 -5.33 -7.82
CA LEU A 49 7.80 -3.94 -7.87
C LEU A 49 9.19 -3.73 -7.23
N GLN A 50 9.53 -4.47 -6.17
CA GLN A 50 10.75 -4.25 -5.39
C GLN A 50 11.87 -5.27 -5.62
N SER A 51 11.52 -6.50 -5.99
CA SER A 51 12.44 -7.65 -5.86
C SER A 51 12.54 -8.53 -7.11
N SER A 52 11.91 -8.13 -8.22
CA SER A 52 11.87 -8.94 -9.46
C SER A 52 12.57 -8.25 -10.62
N SER A 53 13.75 -8.74 -10.96
CA SER A 53 14.49 -8.38 -12.17
C SER A 53 13.79 -8.83 -13.44
N SER A 54 13.08 -9.97 -13.43
CA SER A 54 12.25 -10.38 -14.58
C SER A 54 11.09 -9.43 -14.83
N TYR A 55 10.44 -8.92 -13.77
CA TYR A 55 9.42 -7.89 -13.89
C TYR A 55 9.98 -6.57 -14.46
N VAL A 56 11.14 -6.13 -13.95
CA VAL A 56 11.83 -4.93 -14.48
C VAL A 56 12.19 -5.10 -15.96
N ALA A 57 12.61 -6.30 -16.37
CA ALA A 57 12.86 -6.60 -17.78
C ALA A 57 11.58 -6.51 -18.62
N THR A 58 10.44 -6.98 -18.10
CA THR A 58 9.14 -6.84 -18.78
C THR A 58 8.77 -5.38 -19.00
N ILE A 59 8.83 -4.53 -17.96
CA ILE A 59 8.53 -3.10 -18.09
C ILE A 59 9.42 -2.45 -19.15
N ARG A 60 10.73 -2.69 -19.10
CA ARG A 60 11.67 -2.10 -20.06
C ARG A 60 11.44 -2.52 -21.51
N SER A 61 10.88 -3.71 -21.72
CA SER A 61 10.61 -4.26 -23.06
C SER A 61 9.27 -3.83 -23.66
N ALA A 62 8.33 -3.35 -22.83
CA ALA A 62 6.96 -3.07 -23.23
C ALA A 62 6.77 -1.63 -23.76
N THR A 63 7.74 -1.13 -24.55
CA THR A 63 7.76 0.26 -25.04
C THR A 63 6.73 0.56 -26.13
N ASN A 64 6.31 -0.44 -26.91
CA ASN A 64 5.33 -0.27 -27.98
C ASN A 64 4.06 -1.12 -27.77
N ASN A 65 4.04 -1.94 -26.72
CA ASN A 65 2.95 -2.86 -26.44
C ASN A 65 2.95 -3.22 -24.96
N THR A 66 1.94 -2.77 -24.23
CA THR A 66 1.77 -2.98 -22.78
C THR A 66 1.10 -4.30 -22.45
N LYS A 67 0.67 -5.10 -23.44
CA LYS A 67 0.00 -6.38 -23.22
C LYS A 67 0.73 -7.35 -22.27
N PRO A 68 2.07 -7.54 -22.34
CA PRO A 68 2.76 -8.39 -21.37
C PRO A 68 2.60 -7.93 -19.92
N LEU A 69 2.56 -6.62 -19.69
CA LEU A 69 2.35 -6.05 -18.36
C LEU A 69 0.87 -6.14 -17.94
N GLU A 70 -0.06 -5.93 -18.86
CA GLU A 70 -1.48 -6.17 -18.62
C GLU A 70 -1.74 -7.62 -18.23
N ASP A 71 -1.13 -8.60 -18.88
CA ASP A 71 -1.31 -10.02 -18.56
C ASP A 71 -0.79 -10.35 -17.14
N ILE A 72 0.29 -9.70 -16.70
CA ILE A 72 0.80 -9.81 -15.32
C ILE A 72 -0.19 -9.21 -14.32
N LEU A 73 -0.71 -8.01 -14.61
CA LEU A 73 -1.69 -7.35 -13.74
C LEU A 73 -3.01 -8.11 -13.71
N ASP A 74 -3.52 -8.57 -14.86
CA ASP A 74 -4.71 -9.42 -14.94
C ASP A 74 -4.56 -10.67 -14.08
N THR A 75 -3.39 -11.32 -14.13
CA THR A 75 -3.08 -12.50 -13.31
C THR A 75 -2.94 -12.16 -11.83
N SER A 76 -2.36 -11.03 -11.48
CA SER A 76 -2.16 -10.61 -10.08
C SER A 76 -3.45 -10.11 -9.43
N CYS A 77 -4.30 -9.45 -10.20
CA CYS A 77 -5.53 -8.84 -9.74
C CYS A 77 -6.72 -9.80 -9.73
N ASN A 78 -6.73 -10.79 -10.62
CA ASN A 78 -7.88 -11.66 -10.81
C ASN A 78 -7.52 -13.14 -10.78
N GLY A 79 -6.36 -13.47 -10.20
CA GLY A 79 -5.70 -14.76 -10.29
C GLY A 79 -6.43 -15.94 -9.63
N ILE A 80 -5.64 -16.88 -9.14
CA ILE A 80 -6.13 -18.18 -8.67
C ILE A 80 -6.72 -18.07 -7.26
N SER A 81 -6.08 -17.28 -6.40
CA SER A 81 -6.45 -17.11 -4.99
C SER A 81 -7.22 -15.80 -4.78
N SER A 82 -8.14 -15.80 -3.81
CA SER A 82 -8.91 -14.59 -3.49
C SER A 82 -8.02 -13.53 -2.81
N PHE A 83 -8.38 -12.25 -2.96
CA PHE A 83 -7.72 -11.15 -2.25
C PHE A 83 -7.66 -11.38 -0.73
N SER A 84 -8.71 -11.94 -0.14
CA SER A 84 -8.78 -12.24 1.30
C SER A 84 -7.78 -13.33 1.69
N ASP A 85 -7.73 -14.43 0.94
CA ASP A 85 -6.81 -15.54 1.23
C ASP A 85 -5.35 -15.08 1.09
N CYS A 86 -5.07 -14.29 0.05
CA CYS A 86 -3.76 -13.72 -0.17
C CYS A 86 -3.37 -12.73 0.92
N THR A 87 -4.29 -11.86 1.34
CA THR A 87 -4.04 -10.97 2.48
C THR A 87 -3.76 -11.77 3.76
N ALA A 88 -4.49 -12.86 4.00
CA ALA A 88 -4.29 -13.71 5.17
C ALA A 88 -2.90 -14.38 5.19
N ILE A 89 -2.48 -15.01 4.08
CA ILE A 89 -1.15 -15.66 4.02
C ILE A 89 -0.01 -14.64 4.11
N MET A 90 -0.15 -13.45 3.51
CA MET A 90 0.85 -12.38 3.59
C MET A 90 1.02 -11.89 5.03
N ASN A 91 -0.09 -11.69 5.74
CA ASN A 91 -0.08 -11.29 7.15
C ASN A 91 0.56 -12.35 8.05
N ASP A 92 0.21 -13.63 7.84
CA ASP A 92 0.79 -14.74 8.58
C ASP A 92 2.31 -14.86 8.33
N LEU A 93 2.75 -14.78 7.08
CA LEU A 93 4.17 -14.76 6.73
C LEU A 93 4.90 -13.56 7.34
N ALA A 94 4.30 -12.36 7.33
CA ALA A 94 4.89 -11.17 7.93
C ALA A 94 5.10 -11.35 9.44
N GLN A 95 4.10 -11.91 10.13
CA GLN A 95 4.20 -12.20 11.57
C GLN A 95 5.26 -13.26 11.87
N ARG A 96 5.29 -14.35 11.10
CA ARG A 96 6.28 -15.42 11.26
C ARG A 96 7.69 -14.92 10.98
N MET A 97 7.90 -14.04 10.00
CA MET A 97 9.22 -13.48 9.65
C MET A 97 9.86 -12.70 10.81
N MET A 98 9.06 -12.02 11.63
CA MET A 98 9.55 -11.22 12.76
C MET A 98 10.00 -12.05 13.97
N GLN A 99 9.81 -13.37 13.95
CA GLN A 99 10.21 -14.25 15.04
C GLN A 99 11.71 -14.54 15.00
N ASN A 100 12.37 -14.58 16.17
CA ASN A 100 13.80 -14.94 16.23
C ASN A 100 14.10 -16.34 15.69
N ALA A 101 13.12 -17.26 15.73
CA ALA A 101 13.23 -18.60 15.17
C ALA A 101 13.26 -18.62 13.62
N THR A 102 12.99 -17.49 12.97
CA THR A 102 13.00 -17.31 11.52
C THR A 102 13.99 -16.21 11.14
N CYS A 103 13.52 -14.98 10.92
CA CYS A 103 14.29 -13.83 10.44
C CYS A 103 14.34 -12.66 11.43
N GLY A 104 13.80 -12.79 12.64
CA GLY A 104 13.72 -11.69 13.61
C GLY A 104 15.08 -11.08 13.95
N LEU A 105 16.13 -11.90 14.10
CA LEU A 105 17.50 -11.41 14.33
C LEU A 105 18.06 -10.65 13.12
N ASP A 106 17.81 -11.16 11.91
CA ASP A 106 18.22 -10.51 10.66
C ASP A 106 17.47 -9.19 10.43
N HIS A 107 16.19 -9.14 10.80
CA HIS A 107 15.40 -7.91 10.76
C HIS A 107 15.95 -6.85 11.72
N GLN A 108 16.26 -7.21 12.97
CA GLN A 108 16.86 -6.30 13.96
C GLN A 108 18.22 -5.74 13.50
N ARG A 109 18.93 -6.47 12.64
CA ARG A 109 20.20 -6.06 12.05
C ARG A 109 20.04 -5.32 10.71
N ASN A 110 18.82 -4.94 10.35
CA ASN A 110 18.49 -4.28 9.09
C ASN A 110 19.01 -5.03 7.86
N ASN A 111 18.92 -6.37 7.86
CA ASN A 111 19.20 -7.13 6.66
C ASN A 111 18.23 -6.68 5.55
N SER A 112 18.78 -6.20 4.43
CA SER A 112 18.00 -5.57 3.36
C SER A 112 16.95 -6.49 2.77
N ASN A 113 17.25 -7.78 2.60
CA ASN A 113 16.29 -8.76 2.08
C ASN A 113 15.12 -8.95 3.05
N VAL A 114 15.39 -9.00 4.35
CA VAL A 114 14.36 -9.20 5.39
C VAL A 114 13.49 -7.97 5.54
N VAL A 115 14.09 -6.78 5.61
CA VAL A 115 13.34 -5.51 5.68
C VAL A 115 12.46 -5.34 4.44
N GLN A 116 13.00 -5.57 3.25
CA GLN A 116 12.24 -5.50 2.00
C GLN A 116 11.13 -6.55 1.94
N ALA A 117 11.41 -7.81 2.27
CA ALA A 117 10.41 -8.86 2.24
C ALA A 117 9.28 -8.58 3.24
N TYR A 118 9.60 -8.16 4.46
CA TYR A 118 8.61 -7.74 5.45
C TYR A 118 7.73 -6.60 4.92
N SER A 119 8.36 -5.55 4.37
CA SER A 119 7.66 -4.42 3.77
C SER A 119 6.72 -4.86 2.64
N ASN A 120 7.16 -5.78 1.77
CA ASN A 120 6.35 -6.28 0.67
C ASN A 120 5.15 -7.14 1.14
N LEU A 121 5.32 -7.89 2.22
CA LEU A 121 4.24 -8.68 2.83
C LEU A 121 3.17 -7.77 3.43
N VAL A 122 3.56 -6.79 4.25
CA VAL A 122 2.59 -5.89 4.90
C VAL A 122 1.92 -4.94 3.90
N ALA A 123 2.64 -4.51 2.85
CA ALA A 123 2.12 -3.63 1.82
C ALA A 123 1.26 -4.34 0.76
N TYR A 124 1.16 -5.68 0.78
CA TYR A 124 0.40 -6.43 -0.22
C TYR A 124 -1.02 -5.88 -0.43
N PRO A 125 -1.84 -5.62 0.62
CA PRO A 125 -3.22 -5.21 0.41
C PRO A 125 -3.34 -3.85 -0.31
N VAL A 126 -2.54 -2.89 0.10
CA VAL A 126 -2.55 -1.53 -0.46
C VAL A 126 -1.94 -1.49 -1.88
N VAL A 127 -0.90 -2.26 -2.14
CA VAL A 127 -0.31 -2.39 -3.48
C VAL A 127 -1.26 -3.11 -4.43
N TYR A 128 -1.92 -4.18 -3.98
CA TYR A 128 -2.95 -4.87 -4.77
C TYR A 128 -4.04 -3.89 -5.17
N GLN A 129 -4.65 -3.19 -4.20
CA GLN A 129 -5.75 -2.28 -4.51
C GLN A 129 -5.35 -1.17 -5.47
N THR A 130 -4.17 -0.58 -5.30
CA THR A 130 -3.71 0.50 -6.19
C THR A 130 -3.29 0.03 -7.57
N THR A 131 -2.50 -1.05 -7.68
CA THR A 131 -2.07 -1.57 -8.98
C THR A 131 -3.19 -2.19 -9.81
N CYS A 132 -4.26 -2.65 -9.15
CA CYS A 132 -5.45 -3.21 -9.80
C CYS A 132 -6.49 -2.16 -10.22
N LEU A 133 -6.29 -0.88 -9.90
CA LEU A 133 -7.16 0.19 -10.37
C LEU A 133 -7.15 0.27 -11.90
N LYS A 134 -8.35 0.33 -12.47
CA LYS A 134 -8.56 0.56 -13.90
C LYS A 134 -9.29 1.87 -14.15
N THR A 135 -9.01 2.47 -15.29
CA THR A 135 -9.75 3.62 -15.83
C THR A 135 -10.27 3.29 -17.22
N ASP A 136 -11.23 4.06 -17.70
CA ASP A 136 -11.61 4.08 -19.11
C ASP A 136 -10.42 4.58 -19.97
N VAL A 137 -10.22 3.95 -21.13
CA VAL A 137 -9.13 4.30 -22.08
C VAL A 137 -9.30 5.71 -22.67
N SER A 138 -10.50 6.29 -22.62
CA SER A 138 -10.69 7.70 -22.96
C SER A 138 -10.01 8.66 -21.97
N ASN A 139 -9.62 8.17 -20.79
CA ASN A 139 -8.89 8.92 -19.77
C ASN A 139 -7.37 8.61 -19.77
N SER A 140 -6.87 7.81 -20.71
CA SER A 140 -5.43 7.56 -20.86
C SER A 140 -4.66 8.85 -21.16
N PRO A 141 -3.48 9.05 -20.57
CA PRO A 141 -2.56 10.06 -21.06
C PRO A 141 -2.20 9.80 -22.53
N ALA A 142 -2.06 10.86 -23.32
CA ALA A 142 -1.63 10.75 -24.70
C ALA A 142 -0.22 10.12 -24.78
N GLY A 143 0.02 9.27 -25.78
CA GLY A 143 1.33 8.65 -26.00
C GLY A 143 1.61 7.40 -25.16
N VAL A 144 0.75 7.05 -24.19
CA VAL A 144 0.85 5.76 -23.49
C VAL A 144 0.59 4.61 -24.48
N PRO A 145 1.49 3.61 -24.59
CA PRO A 145 1.26 2.47 -25.47
C PRO A 145 0.06 1.65 -24.96
N THR A 146 -0.94 1.46 -25.80
CA THR A 146 -2.13 0.67 -25.46
C THR A 146 -1.95 -0.79 -25.86
N SER A 147 -2.56 -1.68 -25.10
CA SER A 147 -2.75 -3.07 -25.54
C SER A 147 -3.78 -3.16 -26.66
N PRO A 148 -3.55 -3.96 -27.72
CA PRO A 148 -4.49 -4.07 -28.84
C PRO A 148 -5.81 -4.76 -28.47
N GLN A 149 -5.95 -5.30 -27.25
CA GLN A 149 -7.12 -6.04 -26.77
C GLN A 149 -7.61 -5.50 -25.42
N ASN A 150 -7.65 -4.18 -25.24
CA ASN A 150 -8.31 -3.57 -24.10
C ASN A 150 -9.84 -3.59 -24.30
N ASN A 151 -10.60 -3.92 -23.25
CA ASN A 151 -12.07 -3.90 -23.29
C ASN A 151 -12.60 -2.48 -22.99
N GLY A 152 -11.95 -1.45 -23.54
CA GLY A 152 -12.22 -0.04 -23.23
C GLY A 152 -11.72 0.44 -21.86
N THR A 153 -10.97 -0.40 -21.13
CA THR A 153 -10.33 -0.03 -19.86
C THR A 153 -8.86 -0.42 -19.83
N GLU A 154 -8.08 0.29 -19.03
CA GLU A 154 -6.65 0.07 -18.83
C GLU A 154 -6.28 0.25 -17.35
N TYR A 155 -5.12 -0.26 -16.95
CA TYR A 155 -4.64 -0.10 -15.57
C TYR A 155 -4.04 1.29 -15.35
N CYS A 156 -4.48 1.99 -14.30
CA CYS A 156 -3.91 3.27 -13.88
C CYS A 156 -2.38 3.19 -13.67
N TYR A 157 -1.91 2.03 -13.21
CA TYR A 157 -0.48 1.78 -13.02
C TYR A 157 0.30 1.76 -14.34
N ILE A 158 -0.28 1.25 -15.43
CA ILE A 158 0.35 1.28 -16.75
C ILE A 158 0.47 2.71 -17.24
N ASN A 159 -0.57 3.52 -17.07
CA ASN A 159 -0.55 4.94 -17.42
C ASN A 159 0.60 5.65 -16.72
N ALA A 160 0.71 5.47 -15.40
CA ALA A 160 1.76 6.08 -14.60
C ALA A 160 3.19 5.65 -15.00
N LEU A 161 3.36 4.44 -15.55
CA LEU A 161 4.67 3.94 -15.97
C LEU A 161 5.13 4.50 -17.31
N TYR A 162 4.22 4.66 -18.27
CA TYR A 162 4.56 5.03 -19.66
C TYR A 162 4.09 6.42 -20.04
N ASN A 163 3.64 7.23 -19.08
CA ASN A 163 3.40 8.64 -19.29
C ASN A 163 4.75 9.38 -19.41
N GLU A 164 5.19 9.59 -20.65
CA GLU A 164 6.49 10.24 -20.95
C GLU A 164 6.55 11.70 -20.47
N GLU A 165 5.40 12.36 -20.26
CA GLU A 165 5.36 13.73 -19.77
C GLU A 165 5.58 13.82 -18.25
N LEU A 166 5.28 12.75 -17.50
CA LEU A 166 5.21 12.77 -16.05
C LEU A 166 5.97 11.61 -15.40
N ALA A 167 7.30 11.65 -15.50
CA ALA A 167 8.19 10.62 -14.94
C ALA A 167 7.99 10.34 -13.44
N SER A 168 7.48 11.31 -12.67
CA SER A 168 7.16 11.13 -11.24
C SER A 168 5.94 10.24 -10.97
N GLU A 169 5.05 9.99 -11.93
CA GLU A 169 3.83 9.22 -11.67
C GLU A 169 4.10 7.77 -11.30
N SER A 170 5.13 7.16 -11.89
CA SER A 170 5.56 5.82 -11.53
C SER A 170 5.93 5.69 -10.04
N PHE A 171 6.45 6.75 -9.42
CA PHE A 171 6.80 6.77 -8.00
C PHE A 171 5.57 6.79 -7.09
N LEU A 172 4.40 7.20 -7.60
CA LEU A 172 3.15 7.12 -6.86
C LEU A 172 2.90 5.68 -6.38
N TYR A 173 3.20 4.69 -7.22
CA TYR A 173 3.01 3.27 -6.92
C TYR A 173 4.11 2.66 -6.04
N LEU A 174 5.17 3.42 -5.75
CA LEU A 174 6.23 3.04 -4.83
C LEU A 174 6.04 3.63 -3.42
N LEU A 175 5.05 4.53 -3.23
CA LEU A 175 4.74 5.12 -1.91
C LEU A 175 4.38 4.05 -0.89
N ALA A 176 3.52 3.09 -1.27
CA ALA A 176 3.11 1.97 -0.42
C ALA A 176 4.27 1.03 -0.04
N LEU A 177 5.40 1.17 -0.73
CA LEU A 177 6.61 0.39 -0.58
C LEU A 177 7.73 1.17 0.14
N GLY A 178 7.39 2.35 0.70
CA GLY A 178 8.31 3.16 1.50
C GLY A 178 9.18 4.12 0.69
N THR A 179 9.00 4.20 -0.63
CA THR A 179 9.69 5.20 -1.46
C THR A 179 8.94 6.53 -1.38
N SER A 180 9.62 7.63 -1.08
CA SER A 180 8.98 8.95 -1.06
C SER A 180 8.69 9.46 -2.46
N PHE A 181 7.64 10.29 -2.60
CA PHE A 181 7.36 10.98 -3.86
C PHE A 181 8.51 11.95 -4.19
N PRO A 182 9.09 11.89 -5.40
CA PRO A 182 10.20 12.78 -5.74
C PRO A 182 9.69 14.22 -5.91
N THR A 183 10.44 15.15 -5.35
CA THR A 183 10.20 16.59 -5.53
C THR A 183 11.45 17.25 -6.08
N GLY A 184 11.29 18.13 -7.06
CA GLY A 184 12.40 18.93 -7.59
C GLY A 184 12.42 19.05 -9.12
N PRO A 185 13.37 19.82 -9.66
CA PRO A 185 13.52 19.98 -11.10
C PRO A 185 13.83 18.63 -11.76
N GLY A 186 13.13 18.32 -12.86
CA GLY A 186 13.33 17.10 -13.65
C GLY A 186 12.31 15.98 -13.43
N TYR A 187 11.43 16.08 -12.44
CA TYR A 187 10.42 15.06 -12.13
C TYR A 187 9.02 15.34 -12.72
N GLY A 188 8.80 16.52 -13.30
CA GLY A 188 7.49 16.95 -13.78
C GLY A 188 6.53 17.30 -12.63
N SER A 189 5.35 17.81 -12.98
CA SER A 189 4.26 18.02 -12.01
C SER A 189 3.39 16.75 -11.95
N PRO A 190 2.87 16.33 -10.79
CA PRO A 190 1.97 15.17 -10.73
C PRO A 190 0.72 15.41 -11.60
N SER A 191 0.15 14.36 -12.23
CA SER A 191 -1.15 14.54 -12.88
C SER A 191 -2.27 14.64 -11.86
N CYS A 192 -3.29 15.40 -12.24
CA CYS A 192 -4.54 15.54 -11.50
C CYS A 192 -5.62 14.62 -12.05
N SER A 193 -5.22 13.44 -12.53
CA SER A 193 -6.10 12.44 -13.10
C SER A 193 -6.97 11.76 -12.04
N ASP A 194 -8.06 11.14 -12.48
CA ASP A 194 -8.89 10.30 -11.60
C ASP A 194 -8.10 9.10 -11.04
N CYS A 195 -7.12 8.60 -11.79
CA CYS A 195 -6.19 7.57 -11.30
C CYS A 195 -5.38 8.08 -10.10
N THR A 196 -4.74 9.25 -10.19
CA THR A 196 -3.98 9.83 -9.08
C THR A 196 -4.89 10.04 -7.86
N ARG A 197 -6.10 10.56 -8.07
CA ARG A 197 -7.08 10.78 -7.00
C ARG A 197 -7.44 9.47 -6.28
N GLN A 198 -7.80 8.43 -7.03
CA GLN A 198 -8.22 7.14 -6.47
C GLN A 198 -7.06 6.44 -5.75
N VAL A 199 -5.85 6.48 -6.30
CA VAL A 199 -4.65 5.93 -5.65
C VAL A 199 -4.40 6.63 -4.31
N MET A 200 -4.45 7.96 -4.27
CA MET A 200 -4.25 8.72 -3.03
C MET A 200 -5.36 8.49 -2.01
N GLN A 201 -6.61 8.31 -2.45
CA GLN A 201 -7.71 7.93 -1.57
C GLN A 201 -7.51 6.55 -0.96
N ILE A 202 -7.11 5.56 -1.76
CA ILE A 202 -6.77 4.21 -1.25
C ILE A 202 -5.64 4.32 -0.23
N TYR A 203 -4.53 4.98 -0.56
CA TYR A 203 -3.40 5.15 0.35
C TYR A 203 -3.79 5.78 1.68
N HIS A 204 -4.64 6.81 1.66
CA HIS A 204 -5.16 7.44 2.87
C HIS A 204 -5.80 6.41 3.82
N THR A 205 -6.62 5.48 3.29
CA THR A 205 -7.28 4.45 4.12
C THR A 205 -6.32 3.50 4.84
N PHE A 206 -5.10 3.33 4.32
CA PHE A 206 -4.07 2.50 4.93
C PHE A 206 -3.17 3.26 5.91
N THR A 207 -3.28 4.59 5.98
CA THR A 207 -2.44 5.38 6.92
C THR A 207 -2.75 5.09 8.38
N GLY A 208 -3.93 4.55 8.71
CA GLY A 208 -4.33 4.19 10.07
C GLY A 208 -3.65 2.93 10.63
N ASP A 209 -2.88 2.18 9.83
CA ASP A 209 -2.09 1.04 10.31
C ASP A 209 -0.62 1.43 10.43
N SER A 210 -0.10 1.42 11.65
CA SER A 210 1.30 1.78 11.94
C SER A 210 2.33 0.86 11.28
N LYS A 211 1.92 -0.33 10.81
CA LYS A 211 2.80 -1.28 10.11
C LYS A 211 2.89 -1.00 8.61
N GLN A 212 1.99 -0.19 8.05
CA GLN A 212 1.98 0.09 6.62
C GLN A 212 3.07 1.11 6.27
N PRO A 213 3.98 0.80 5.32
CA PRO A 213 5.03 1.72 4.89
C PRO A 213 4.48 3.04 4.34
N ILE A 214 3.26 3.01 3.76
CA ILE A 214 2.56 4.18 3.23
C ILE A 214 2.41 5.30 4.28
N ARG A 215 2.32 4.97 5.57
CA ARG A 215 2.17 5.98 6.64
C ARG A 215 3.37 6.95 6.68
N GLN A 216 4.55 6.51 6.25
CA GLN A 216 5.77 7.33 6.25
C GLN A 216 5.90 8.21 5.00
N THR A 217 5.24 7.83 3.90
CA THR A 217 5.43 8.46 2.58
C THR A 217 4.21 9.26 2.13
N TYR A 218 3.03 8.97 2.67
CA TYR A 218 1.75 9.55 2.25
C TYR A 218 1.68 11.05 2.44
N GLU A 219 1.93 11.56 3.64
CA GLU A 219 1.73 12.98 3.96
C GLU A 219 2.53 13.89 3.01
N GLY A 220 3.81 13.56 2.78
CA GLY A 220 4.67 14.32 1.86
C GLY A 220 4.13 14.30 0.43
N ALA A 221 3.72 13.14 -0.07
CA ALA A 221 3.14 13.00 -1.39
C ALA A 221 1.80 13.76 -1.52
N ALA A 222 0.92 13.62 -0.54
CA ALA A 222 -0.40 14.24 -0.49
C ALA A 222 -0.28 15.77 -0.50
N ARG A 223 0.61 16.35 0.31
CA ARG A 223 0.87 17.81 0.29
C ARG A 223 1.27 18.31 -1.10
N VAL A 224 2.18 17.61 -1.77
CA VAL A 224 2.63 18.00 -3.12
C VAL A 224 1.49 17.88 -4.13
N ILE A 225 0.75 16.78 -4.12
CA ILE A 225 -0.33 16.53 -5.07
C ILE A 225 -1.49 17.52 -4.84
N ASP A 226 -1.90 17.76 -3.61
CA ASP A 226 -2.99 18.67 -3.25
C ASP A 226 -2.67 20.12 -3.68
N GLN A 227 -1.43 20.56 -3.46
CA GLN A 227 -0.95 21.87 -3.91
C GLN A 227 -0.96 22.05 -5.43
N ASN A 228 -0.69 20.99 -6.19
CA ASN A 228 -0.63 21.05 -7.66
C ASN A 228 -2.01 20.91 -8.31
N CYS A 229 -2.92 20.13 -7.72
CA CYS A 229 -4.17 19.76 -8.38
C CYS A 229 -5.38 20.58 -7.96
N SER A 230 -5.52 20.84 -6.67
CA SER A 230 -6.54 21.70 -6.03
C SER A 230 -6.68 21.24 -4.58
N ALA A 231 -7.11 22.16 -3.71
CA ALA A 231 -7.38 21.85 -2.32
C ALA A 231 -8.42 20.73 -2.17
N GLY A 232 -8.07 19.69 -1.41
CA GLY A 232 -8.92 18.53 -1.15
C GLY A 232 -8.79 17.40 -2.18
N PHE A 233 -7.85 17.48 -3.11
CA PHE A 233 -7.55 16.40 -4.04
C PHE A 233 -6.94 15.19 -3.32
N ALA A 234 -6.03 15.44 -2.37
CA ALA A 234 -5.41 14.42 -1.52
C ALA A 234 -5.22 14.97 -0.10
N PRO A 235 -6.10 14.60 0.87
CA PRO A 235 -5.98 15.09 2.23
C PRO A 235 -4.60 14.74 2.81
N PRO A 236 -3.80 15.70 3.29
CA PRO A 236 -2.44 15.41 3.76
C PRO A 236 -2.39 14.76 5.15
N ASP A 237 -3.48 14.84 5.91
CA ASP A 237 -3.55 14.29 7.26
C ASP A 237 -3.54 12.76 7.23
N LEU A 238 -2.91 12.16 8.26
CA LEU A 238 -2.93 10.71 8.46
C LEU A 238 -4.14 10.32 9.31
N LEU A 239 -4.72 9.17 9.02
CA LEU A 239 -5.71 8.57 9.93
C LEU A 239 -5.06 8.24 11.28
N GLU A 240 -5.86 8.36 12.34
CA GLU A 240 -5.47 7.92 13.67
C GLU A 240 -5.14 6.42 13.63
N THR A 241 -4.10 6.03 14.37
CA THR A 241 -3.72 4.62 14.41
C THR A 241 -4.73 3.84 15.21
N GLU A 242 -5.19 2.71 14.69
CA GLU A 242 -5.99 1.76 15.48
C GLU A 242 -5.09 1.15 16.58
N GLU A 243 -5.05 1.80 17.75
CA GLU A 243 -4.51 1.16 18.94
C GLU A 243 -5.40 -0.05 19.24
N LYS A 244 -4.85 -1.26 19.15
CA LYS A 244 -5.48 -2.45 19.72
C LYS A 244 -5.55 -2.26 21.24
N ASN A 245 -6.59 -1.58 21.69
CA ASN A 245 -6.99 -1.55 23.08
C ASN A 245 -7.34 -2.99 23.47
N ASN A 246 -6.37 -3.72 24.04
CA ASN A 246 -6.60 -4.91 24.85
C ASN A 246 -7.29 -4.51 26.17
N SER A 247 -8.39 -3.76 26.07
CA SER A 247 -9.33 -3.65 27.15
C SER A 247 -10.08 -4.96 27.19
N LYS A 248 -9.71 -5.83 28.14
CA LYS A 248 -10.59 -6.89 28.63
C LYS A 248 -11.95 -6.25 28.90
N ALA A 249 -12.90 -6.45 28.00
CA ALA A 249 -14.29 -6.14 28.26
C ALA A 249 -14.78 -7.11 29.33
N ASN A 250 -14.70 -6.69 30.59
CA ASN A 250 -15.43 -7.36 31.64
C ASN A 250 -16.92 -7.08 31.39
N ALA A 251 -17.68 -8.13 31.08
CA ALA A 251 -19.10 -8.07 30.86
C ALA A 251 -19.80 -7.57 32.14
N GLY A 252 -20.13 -6.29 32.16
CA GLY A 252 -20.99 -5.67 33.17
C GLY A 252 -22.32 -5.29 32.54
N VAL A 253 -23.18 -6.28 32.29
CA VAL A 253 -24.60 -6.05 31.98
C VAL A 253 -25.24 -5.37 33.19
N ARG A 254 -25.71 -4.12 33.05
CA ARG A 254 -26.80 -3.57 33.87
C ARG A 254 -27.69 -2.63 33.04
N THR A 255 -28.72 -3.26 32.47
CA THR A 255 -30.12 -2.82 32.35
C THR A 255 -30.44 -1.33 32.48
N ALA A 256 -30.95 -0.74 31.40
CA ALA A 256 -31.74 0.47 31.41
C ALA A 256 -33.18 0.17 31.88
N HIS A 257 -33.74 0.96 32.81
CA HIS A 257 -35.11 1.51 32.73
C HIS A 257 -35.44 2.54 33.86
N PRO A 258 -36.47 3.39 33.67
CA PRO A 258 -36.53 4.79 34.13
C PRO A 258 -37.45 5.03 35.35
N THR A 259 -37.41 6.26 35.90
CA THR A 259 -38.48 7.11 36.52
C THR A 259 -37.82 8.04 37.56
N SER A 260 -37.90 9.37 37.45
CA SER A 260 -39.03 10.30 37.66
C SER A 260 -38.94 11.00 39.04
N ILE A 261 -38.62 12.30 38.99
CA ILE A 261 -39.03 13.43 39.86
C ILE A 261 -38.64 13.39 41.35
N VAL A 262 -38.06 14.50 41.83
CA VAL A 262 -38.49 15.31 43.00
C VAL A 262 -37.30 15.86 43.81
N ASN A 263 -37.33 17.20 43.96
CA ASN A 263 -36.69 18.08 44.95
C ASN A 263 -35.22 18.52 44.76
N MET A 264 -34.96 19.80 44.42
CA MET A 264 -35.06 21.04 45.26
C MET A 264 -33.87 21.12 46.23
N LEU A 265 -33.14 22.22 46.47
CA LEU A 265 -33.16 23.65 46.12
C LEU A 265 -31.77 24.23 46.50
N ILE A 266 -31.32 25.24 45.75
CA ILE A 266 -30.72 26.51 46.21
C ILE A 266 -29.60 26.48 47.28
N LEU A 267 -28.40 26.97 46.91
CA LEU A 267 -27.86 28.21 47.49
C LEU A 267 -26.74 28.81 46.60
N SER A 268 -26.99 30.05 46.18
CA SER A 268 -26.12 30.99 45.48
C SER A 268 -25.12 31.68 46.41
N LEU A 269 -24.02 32.21 45.84
CA LEU A 269 -23.42 33.56 46.06
C LEU A 269 -21.97 33.53 45.52
N PHE A 270 -21.70 34.12 44.35
CA PHE A 270 -21.25 35.51 44.14
C PHE A 270 -19.95 35.88 44.88
N LEU A 271 -18.85 35.99 44.12
CA LEU A 271 -17.68 36.90 44.21
C LEU A 271 -16.67 36.30 43.20
N SER A 272 -16.05 36.98 42.23
CA SER A 272 -15.71 38.40 42.06
C SER A 272 -15.30 38.62 40.60
N ALA A 273 -15.93 39.58 39.92
CA ALA A 273 -15.43 40.15 38.67
C ALA A 273 -15.28 41.66 38.88
N VAL A 274 -14.07 42.11 39.23
CA VAL A 274 -13.65 43.51 39.19
C VAL A 274 -12.14 43.51 38.92
N PHE A 275 -11.72 43.86 37.70
CA PHE A 275 -10.65 44.83 37.41
C PHE A 275 -10.32 44.83 35.91
N THR A 276 -10.85 45.82 35.18
CA THR A 276 -10.21 46.37 33.98
C THR A 276 -10.72 47.80 33.76
N ILE A 277 -9.95 48.78 34.24
CA ILE A 277 -9.86 50.13 33.70
C ILE A 277 -8.36 50.49 33.71
N LEU A 278 -7.74 50.45 32.54
CA LEU A 278 -7.01 51.57 31.94
C LEU A 278 -6.85 51.32 30.44
#